data_AF-A0A962Z4Z2-F1
#
_entry.id   AF-A0A962Z4Z2-F1
#
_cell.length_a   1.000
_cell.length_b   1.000
_cell.length_c   1.000
_cell.angle_alpha   90.00
_cell.angle_beta   90.00
_cell.angle_gamma   90.00
#
_symmetry.space_group_name_H-M   'P 1'
#
loop_
_entity.id
_entity.type
_entity.pdbx_description
1 polymer ?
#
loop_
_entity_poly.entity_id
_entity_poly.type
_entity_poly.pdbx_seq_one_letter_code
_entity_poly.pdbx_strand_id
1 'polypeptide(L)'
;MNKIETWCPPPAKPELPKQGDLHLWLIDLDIGPAHFERYLDNEERNRAGRMLDAAGSRRFVTARGCLRKIVGDYLTFDARSIAFRYGIVGKPEIAHPSSGLRFNLSHSGHLALLALTWQSDIGVDIEPLKPRSNMLP
;
A
#
# COMPACT_ATOMS: atom_id res chain seq x y z
N MET A 1 14.15 -20.11 2.95
CA MET A 1 12.98 -19.21 2.91
C MET A 1 12.71 -18.80 4.35
N ASN A 2 13.05 -17.57 4.72
CA ASN A 2 12.84 -17.10 6.10
C ASN A 2 11.34 -17.05 6.35
N LYS A 3 10.85 -17.80 7.34
CA LYS A 3 9.47 -17.65 7.79
C LYS A 3 9.37 -16.31 8.52
N ILE A 4 8.42 -15.47 8.11
CA ILE A 4 8.00 -14.33 8.92
C ILE A 4 7.19 -14.92 10.08
N GLU A 5 7.81 -15.06 11.25
CA GLU A 5 7.18 -15.72 12.39
C GLU A 5 6.15 -14.82 13.08
N THR A 6 6.25 -13.49 12.94
CA THR A 6 5.28 -12.54 13.51
C THR A 6 5.28 -11.21 12.78
N TRP A 7 4.09 -10.65 12.55
CA TRP A 7 3.92 -9.24 12.14
C TRP A 7 3.89 -8.36 13.39
N CYS A 8 4.74 -7.33 13.42
CA CYS A 8 4.78 -6.39 14.53
C CYS A 8 3.75 -5.26 14.32
N PRO A 9 3.23 -4.66 15.40
CA PRO A 9 2.45 -3.42 15.30
C PRO A 9 3.24 -2.31 14.59
N PRO A 10 2.56 -1.41 13.89
CA PRO A 10 3.21 -0.34 13.16
C PRO A 10 3.93 0.63 14.11
N PRO A 11 5.17 1.06 13.81
CA PRO A 11 5.84 2.08 14.60
C PRO A 11 5.12 3.43 14.47
N ALA A 12 5.09 4.23 15.53
CA ALA A 12 4.49 5.57 15.50
C ALA A 12 5.20 6.51 14.52
N LYS A 13 6.52 6.32 14.33
CA LYS A 13 7.35 7.02 13.36
C LYS A 13 8.37 6.04 12.78
N PRO A 14 8.14 5.50 11.57
CA PRO A 14 9.11 4.63 10.93
C PRO A 14 10.36 5.41 10.50
N GLU A 15 11.52 4.77 10.60
CA GLU A 15 12.74 5.27 9.97
C GLU A 15 12.75 4.92 8.48
N LEU A 16 13.45 5.72 7.68
CA LEU A 16 13.68 5.41 6.27
C LEU A 16 14.44 4.06 6.13
N PRO A 17 14.08 3.20 5.16
CA PRO A 17 14.86 2.00 4.90
C PRO A 17 16.29 2.39 4.52
N LYS A 18 17.29 1.64 5.00
CA LYS A 18 18.66 1.80 4.50
C LYS A 18 18.78 1.11 3.15
N GLN A 19 19.92 1.29 2.48
CA GLN A 19 20.19 0.60 1.24
C GLN A 19 20.21 -0.91 1.47
N GLY A 20 19.38 -1.65 0.73
CA GLY A 20 19.19 -3.10 0.89
C GLY A 20 18.09 -3.50 1.88
N ASP A 21 17.57 -2.57 2.69
CA ASP A 21 16.44 -2.84 3.58
C ASP A 21 15.13 -2.92 2.80
N LEU A 22 14.25 -3.81 3.26
CA LEU A 22 12.87 -3.95 2.79
C LEU A 22 11.93 -3.85 3.99
N HIS A 23 11.12 -2.80 4.03
CA HIS A 23 10.06 -2.68 5.04
C HIS A 23 8.74 -3.17 4.42
N LEU A 24 8.08 -4.12 5.09
CA LEU A 24 6.79 -4.67 4.67
C LEU A 24 5.69 -4.27 5.65
N TRP A 25 4.55 -3.88 5.10
CA TRP A 25 3.34 -3.56 5.83
C TRP A 25 2.21 -4.44 5.33
N LEU A 26 1.64 -5.24 6.22
CA LEU A 26 0.39 -5.96 5.97
C LEU A 26 -0.77 -5.12 6.50
N ILE A 27 -1.75 -4.86 5.63
CA ILE A 27 -2.86 -3.96 5.89
C ILE A 27 -4.15 -4.76 5.74
N ASP A 28 -4.95 -4.80 6.81
CA ASP A 28 -6.34 -5.22 6.72
C ASP A 28 -7.18 -4.07 6.15
N LEU A 29 -7.81 -4.29 5.00
CA LEU A 29 -8.62 -3.31 4.27
C LEU A 29 -10.07 -3.27 4.79
N ASP A 30 -10.49 -4.25 5.60
CA ASP A 30 -11.84 -4.29 6.16
C ASP A 30 -11.98 -3.45 7.45
N ILE A 31 -10.86 -2.91 7.98
CA ILE A 31 -10.87 -1.86 9.03
C ILE A 31 -11.66 -0.61 8.59
N GLY A 32 -11.80 -0.43 7.27
CA GLY A 32 -12.69 0.56 6.68
C GLY A 32 -12.12 1.97 6.56
N PRO A 33 -12.85 2.85 5.83
CA PRO A 33 -12.28 4.08 5.30
C PRO A 33 -12.28 5.26 6.29
N ALA A 34 -13.00 5.19 7.40
CA ALA A 34 -13.37 6.35 8.23
C ALA A 34 -12.17 7.23 8.66
N HIS A 35 -11.04 6.60 9.04
CA HIS A 35 -9.83 7.34 9.43
C HIS A 35 -8.94 7.75 8.24
N PHE A 36 -9.14 7.13 7.07
CA PHE A 36 -8.23 7.19 5.93
C PHE A 36 -8.74 8.07 4.79
N GLU A 37 -10.06 8.23 4.66
CA GLU A 37 -10.72 9.04 3.62
C GLU A 37 -10.27 10.51 3.63
N ARG A 38 -9.96 11.03 4.81
CA ARG A 38 -9.41 12.39 5.00
C ARG A 38 -8.10 12.62 4.24
N TYR A 39 -7.35 11.57 3.92
CA TYR A 39 -6.06 11.68 3.25
C TYR A 39 -6.15 11.69 1.73
N LEU A 40 -7.26 11.24 1.16
CA LEU A 40 -7.41 11.14 -0.29
C LEU A 40 -7.38 12.52 -0.96
N ASP A 41 -6.91 12.54 -2.20
CA ASP A 41 -7.15 13.64 -3.13
C ASP A 41 -8.52 13.51 -3.81
N ASN A 42 -8.89 14.50 -4.62
CA ASN A 42 -10.17 14.52 -5.30
C ASN A 42 -10.29 13.45 -6.38
N GLU A 43 -9.19 13.09 -7.07
CA GLU A 43 -9.22 12.06 -8.11
C GLU A 43 -9.46 10.67 -7.52
N GLU A 44 -8.84 10.37 -6.39
CA GLU A 44 -9.03 9.14 -5.64
C GLU A 44 -10.46 9.04 -5.10
N ARG A 45 -11.01 10.12 -4.50
CA ARG A 45 -12.42 10.15 -4.06
C ARG A 45 -13.37 9.92 -5.22
N ASN A 46 -13.16 10.62 -6.33
CA ASN A 46 -13.98 10.48 -7.52
C ASN A 46 -13.89 9.07 -8.12
N ARG A 47 -12.70 8.45 -8.12
CA ARG A 47 -12.51 7.08 -8.57
C ARG A 47 -13.28 6.10 -7.68
N ALA A 48 -13.17 6.24 -6.36
CA ALA A 48 -13.90 5.42 -5.40
C ALA A 48 -15.42 5.54 -5.60
N GLY A 49 -15.94 6.76 -5.80
CA GLY A 49 -17.37 7.01 -6.01
C GLY A 49 -17.94 6.45 -7.33
N ARG A 50 -17.09 6.15 -8.32
CA ARG A 50 -17.49 5.51 -9.59
C ARG A 50 -17.47 3.98 -9.55
N MET A 51 -16.95 3.37 -8.49
CA MET A 51 -16.90 1.92 -8.38
C MET A 51 -18.28 1.34 -8.09
N LEU A 52 -18.71 0.34 -8.86
CA LEU A 52 -20.01 -0.33 -8.68
C LEU A 52 -20.03 -1.24 -7.45
N ASP A 53 -18.88 -1.85 -7.12
CA ASP A 53 -18.72 -2.67 -5.93
C ASP A 53 -18.44 -1.79 -4.70
N ALA A 54 -19.41 -1.69 -3.80
CA ALA A 54 -19.30 -0.91 -2.58
C ALA A 54 -18.20 -1.44 -1.64
N ALA A 55 -18.00 -2.76 -1.56
CA ALA A 55 -16.95 -3.34 -0.73
C ALA A 55 -15.57 -3.01 -1.32
N GLY A 56 -15.39 -3.22 -2.63
CA GLY A 56 -14.20 -2.82 -3.36
C GLY A 56 -13.91 -1.33 -3.25
N SER A 57 -14.93 -0.46 -3.31
CA SER A 57 -14.78 0.99 -3.13
C SER A 57 -14.26 1.33 -1.74
N ARG A 58 -14.84 0.77 -0.68
CA ARG A 58 -14.37 0.96 0.71
C ARG A 58 -12.93 0.48 0.90
N ARG A 59 -12.59 -0.68 0.36
CA ARG A 59 -11.23 -1.25 0.41
C ARG A 59 -10.23 -0.40 -0.37
N PHE A 60 -10.64 0.13 -1.53
CA PHE A 60 -9.83 1.06 -2.31
C PHE A 60 -9.51 2.34 -1.50
N VAL A 61 -10.52 2.96 -0.89
CA VAL A 61 -10.31 4.16 -0.04
C VAL A 61 -9.37 3.86 1.12
N THR A 62 -9.57 2.72 1.79
CA THR A 62 -8.73 2.27 2.90
C THR A 62 -7.28 2.07 2.45
N ALA A 63 -7.05 1.33 1.36
CA ALA A 63 -5.74 1.09 0.79
C ALA A 63 -5.02 2.39 0.42
N ARG A 64 -5.71 3.33 -0.24
CA ARG A 64 -5.13 4.62 -0.66
C ARG A 64 -4.78 5.50 0.52
N GLY A 65 -5.67 5.63 1.49
CA GLY A 65 -5.38 6.46 2.67
C GLY A 65 -4.29 5.84 3.55
N CYS A 66 -4.23 4.51 3.69
CA CYS A 66 -3.11 3.83 4.35
C CYS A 66 -1.78 4.09 3.63
N LEU A 67 -1.74 3.91 2.30
CA LEU A 67 -0.55 4.19 1.50
C LEU A 67 -0.05 5.63 1.73
N ARG A 68 -0.96 6.61 1.62
CA ARG A 68 -0.66 8.04 1.84
C ARG A 68 -0.12 8.30 3.24
N LYS A 69 -0.77 7.72 4.26
CA LYS A 69 -0.35 7.89 5.66
C LYS A 69 1.02 7.31 5.90
N ILE A 70 1.25 6.06 5.50
CA ILE A 70 2.53 5.37 5.68
C ILE A 70 3.64 6.14 4.94
N VAL A 71 3.46 6.47 3.67
CA VAL A 71 4.46 7.24 2.91
C VAL A 71 4.71 8.62 3.56
N GLY A 72 3.67 9.30 4.00
CA GLY A 72 3.78 10.57 4.73
C GLY A 72 4.60 10.44 6.02
N ASP A 73 4.40 9.37 6.78
CA ASP A 73 5.15 9.13 8.02
C ASP A 73 6.64 8.88 7.77
N TYR A 74 6.98 8.08 6.75
CA TYR A 74 8.38 7.84 6.35
C TYR A 74 9.09 9.12 5.89
N LEU A 75 8.38 9.96 5.14
CA LEU A 75 8.94 11.19 4.59
C LEU A 75 8.83 12.38 5.55
N THR A 76 8.08 12.24 6.66
CA THR A 76 7.71 13.33 7.57
C THR A 76 6.92 14.47 6.90
N PHE A 77 6.01 14.12 5.98
CA PHE A 77 5.10 15.04 5.29
C PHE A 77 3.63 14.75 5.63
N ASP A 78 2.75 15.76 5.51
CA ASP A 78 1.31 15.53 5.59
C ASP A 78 0.87 14.57 4.47
N ALA A 79 0.12 13.53 4.83
CA ALA A 79 -0.29 12.47 3.90
C ALA A 79 -1.10 12.99 2.68
N ARG A 80 -1.81 14.12 2.80
CA ARG A 80 -2.51 14.77 1.68
C ARG A 80 -1.58 15.53 0.75
N SER A 81 -0.42 15.96 1.26
CA SER A 81 0.59 16.69 0.48
C SER A 81 1.46 15.77 -0.38
N ILE A 82 1.38 14.46 -0.18
CA ILE A 82 2.07 13.48 -1.00
C ILE A 82 1.43 13.47 -2.39
N ALA A 83 2.20 13.83 -3.42
CA ALA A 83 1.75 13.71 -4.79
C ALA A 83 2.25 12.38 -5.36
N PHE A 84 1.33 11.58 -5.91
CA PHE A 84 1.68 10.42 -6.71
C PHE A 84 1.54 10.75 -8.18
N ARG A 85 2.48 10.26 -8.98
CA ARG A 85 2.32 10.17 -10.43
C ARG A 85 2.04 8.73 -10.83
N TYR A 86 1.32 8.54 -11.92
CA TYR A 86 1.06 7.21 -12.47
C TYR A 86 1.83 7.10 -13.77
N GLY A 87 2.75 6.12 -13.83
CA GLY A 87 3.44 5.80 -15.07
C GLY A 87 2.51 5.14 -16.09
N ILE A 88 3.04 4.86 -17.28
CA ILE A 88 2.30 4.23 -18.41
C ILE A 88 1.66 2.89 -18.02
N VAL A 89 2.28 2.16 -17.09
CA VAL A 89 1.81 0.86 -16.56
C VAL A 89 0.90 1.00 -15.33
N GLY A 90 0.45 2.21 -14.97
CA GLY A 90 -0.49 2.45 -13.87
C GLY A 90 0.07 2.27 -12.45
N LYS A 91 1.36 1.91 -12.30
CA LYS A 91 2.04 1.85 -11.01
C LYS A 91 2.23 3.28 -10.46
N PRO A 92 1.75 3.58 -9.24
CA PRO A 92 1.97 4.87 -8.64
C PRO A 92 3.42 5.01 -8.15
N GLU A 93 3.98 6.19 -8.32
CA GLU A 93 5.29 6.59 -7.81
C GLU A 93 5.17 7.91 -7.04
N ILE A 94 6.04 8.14 -6.06
CA ILE A 94 6.11 9.40 -5.33
C ILE A 94 6.68 10.47 -6.27
N ALA A 95 5.87 11.49 -6.55
CA ALA A 95 6.25 12.66 -7.34
C ALA A 95 6.67 13.84 -6.45
N HIS A 96 6.03 13.99 -5.29
CA HIS A 96 6.39 15.01 -4.29
C HIS A 96 6.16 14.48 -2.86
N PRO A 97 7.09 14.76 -1.92
CA PRO A 97 8.40 15.39 -2.15
C PRO A 97 9.33 14.47 -2.95
N SER A 98 10.29 15.06 -3.66
CA SER A 98 11.34 14.27 -4.32
C SER A 98 12.16 13.52 -3.25
N SER A 99 12.27 12.21 -3.36
CA SER A 99 12.96 11.37 -2.38
C SER A 99 13.50 10.09 -3.01
N GLY A 100 14.35 9.37 -2.26
CA GLY A 100 14.80 8.04 -2.62
C GLY A 100 13.79 6.93 -2.29
N LEU A 101 12.69 7.24 -1.60
CA LEU A 101 11.74 6.23 -1.16
C LEU A 101 10.97 5.65 -2.35
N ARG A 102 11.02 4.33 -2.51
CA ARG A 102 10.26 3.58 -3.51
C ARG A 102 9.27 2.68 -2.81
N PHE A 103 8.15 2.40 -3.48
CA PHE A 103 7.15 1.50 -2.94
C PHE A 103 6.48 0.64 -4.01
N ASN A 104 5.86 -0.44 -3.56
CA ASN A 104 4.93 -1.23 -4.34
C ASN A 104 3.80 -1.74 -3.44
N LEU A 105 2.57 -1.70 -3.96
CA LEU A 105 1.37 -2.11 -3.25
C LEU A 105 0.68 -3.20 -4.08
N SER A 106 0.48 -4.37 -3.48
CA SER A 106 -0.40 -5.43 -4.01
C SER A 106 -1.56 -5.64 -3.04
N HIS A 107 -2.68 -6.15 -3.54
CA HIS A 107 -3.87 -6.41 -2.74
C HIS A 107 -4.55 -7.71 -3.17
N SER A 108 -5.11 -8.43 -2.22
CA SER A 108 -5.87 -9.63 -2.47
C SER A 108 -6.99 -9.81 -1.44
N GLY A 109 -8.22 -9.81 -1.92
CA GLY A 109 -9.40 -9.83 -1.05
C GLY A 109 -9.43 -8.63 -0.11
N HIS A 110 -9.33 -8.90 1.19
CA HIS A 110 -9.33 -7.90 2.25
C HIS A 110 -7.92 -7.48 2.70
N LEU A 111 -6.85 -8.05 2.12
CA LEU A 111 -5.49 -7.72 2.52
C LEU A 111 -4.81 -6.86 1.46
N ALA A 112 -3.95 -5.95 1.90
CA ALA A 112 -2.94 -5.33 1.07
C ALA A 112 -1.55 -5.53 1.68
N LEU A 113 -0.56 -5.69 0.80
CA LEU A 113 0.84 -5.79 1.14
C LEU A 113 1.59 -4.63 0.49
N LEU A 114 2.15 -3.77 1.33
CA LEU A 114 2.94 -2.62 0.91
C LEU A 114 4.42 -2.87 1.23
N ALA A 115 5.26 -2.76 0.21
CA ALA A 115 6.70 -2.81 0.31
C ALA A 115 7.30 -1.41 0.14
N LEU A 116 8.28 -1.07 0.97
CA LEU A 116 9.06 0.17 0.89
C LEU A 116 10.57 -0.12 0.91
N THR A 117 11.31 0.58 0.06
CA THR A 117 12.77 0.49 -0.10
C THR A 117 13.39 1.86 -0.33
N TRP A 118 14.71 1.98 -0.21
CA TRP A 118 15.45 3.19 -0.56
C TRP A 118 16.26 3.01 -1.85
N GLN A 119 15.98 3.87 -2.83
CA GLN A 119 16.67 4.00 -4.13
C GLN A 119 16.72 2.71 -4.98
N SER A 120 15.92 1.71 -4.64
CA SER A 120 15.87 0.42 -5.34
C SER A 120 14.44 0.10 -5.76
N ASP A 121 14.25 -0.35 -7.00
CA ASP A 121 12.94 -0.81 -7.45
C ASP A 121 12.52 -2.08 -6.71
N ILE A 122 11.23 -2.18 -6.43
CA ILE A 122 10.63 -3.31 -5.72
C ILE A 122 9.28 -3.68 -6.34
N GLY A 123 8.99 -4.98 -6.29
CA GLY A 123 7.68 -5.56 -6.56
C GLY A 123 7.33 -6.51 -5.42
N VAL A 124 6.10 -6.46 -4.94
CA VAL A 124 5.57 -7.37 -3.93
C VAL A 124 4.23 -7.88 -4.42
N ASP A 125 3.92 -9.13 -4.07
CA ASP A 125 2.64 -9.72 -4.41
C ASP A 125 2.05 -10.51 -3.25
N ILE A 126 0.73 -10.54 -3.19
CA ILE A 126 -0.04 -11.27 -2.19
C ILE A 126 -1.17 -12.00 -2.89
N GLU A 127 -1.24 -13.32 -2.71
CA GLU A 127 -2.28 -14.17 -3.26
C GLU A 127 -2.85 -15.07 -2.16
N PRO A 128 -4.15 -15.42 -2.23
CA PRO A 128 -4.71 -16.37 -1.31
C PRO A 128 -4.11 -17.75 -1.61
N LEU A 129 -3.78 -18.51 -0.57
CA LEU A 129 -3.44 -19.91 -0.73
C LEU A 129 -4.67 -20.64 -1.28
N LYS A 130 -4.66 -20.94 -2.58
CA LYS A 130 -5.63 -21.87 -3.16
C LYS A 130 -5.22 -23.29 -2.72
N PRO A 131 -6.15 -24.12 -2.23
CA PRO A 131 -5.89 -25.54 -2.16
C PRO A 131 -5.43 -26.01 -3.54
N ARG A 132 -4.32 -26.75 -3.62
CA ARG A 132 -3.98 -27.42 -4.87
C ARG A 132 -5.12 -28.39 -5.16
N SER A 133 -5.97 -28.07 -6.13
CA SER A 133 -6.83 -29.09 -6.73
C SER A 133 -5.87 -30.10 -7.34
N ASN A 134 -5.83 -31.32 -6.78
CA ASN A 134 -5.08 -32.43 -7.32
C ASN A 134 -5.23 -32.45 -8.84
N MET A 135 -4.12 -32.34 -9.57
CA MET A 135 -4.04 -33.02 -10.85
C MET A 135 -4.29 -34.50 -10.52
N LEU A 136 -5.38 -35.03 -11.07
CA LEU A 136 -5.69 -36.46 -10.95
C LEU A 136 -4.49 -37.28 -11.48
N PRO A 137 -4.22 -38.45 -10.87
CA PRO A 137 -3.12 -39.32 -11.24
C PRO A 137 -3.18 -39.80 -12.70
#